data_AF-A0A6J3BTZ7-F1
#
_entry.id   AF-A0A6J3BTZ7-F1
#
_cell.length_a   1.000
_cell.length_b   1.000
_cell.length_c   1.000
_cell.angle_alpha   90.00
_cell.angle_beta   90.00
_cell.angle_gamma   90.00
#
_symmetry.space_group_name_H-M   'P 1'
#
loop_
_entity.id
_entity.type
_entity.pdbx_description
1 polymer ?
#
loop_
_entity_poly.entity_id
_entity_poly.type
_entity_poly.pdbx_seq_one_letter_code
_entity_poly.pdbx_strand_id
1 'polypeptide(L)'
;MSLAVCRDRLTGSDAPEQLCDASSKPQASVVRCNTHPCPFKWYVGEWSTCSVTCGGGVRTRRVLCARSANVTRADTYEPGNPYFIL
;
A
#
# COMPACT_ATOMS: atom_id res chain seq x y z
N MET A 1 1.00 15.33 -5.10
CA MET A 1 1.01 16.80 -5.04
C MET A 1 0.07 17.21 -3.91
N SER A 2 0.57 17.93 -2.92
CA SER A 2 -0.27 18.52 -1.88
C SER A 2 -0.92 19.80 -2.43
N LEU A 3 -2.25 19.90 -2.31
CA LEU A 3 -3.00 21.11 -2.66
C LEU A 3 -3.27 21.89 -1.37
N ALA A 4 -2.91 23.17 -1.35
CA ALA A 4 -3.31 24.07 -0.28
C ALA A 4 -4.78 24.44 -0.48
N VAL A 5 -5.57 24.38 0.59
CA VAL A 5 -6.99 24.76 0.58
C VAL A 5 -7.16 25.92 1.55
N CYS A 6 -7.88 26.95 1.10
CA CYS A 6 -8.25 28.06 1.96
C CYS A 6 -9.29 27.58 2.97
N ARG A 7 -9.07 27.81 4.26
CA ARG A 7 -9.96 27.38 5.33
C ARG A 7 -10.24 28.52 6.29
N ASP A 8 -11.51 28.67 6.65
CA ASP A 8 -11.96 29.66 7.63
C ASP A 8 -11.39 29.33 9.03
N ARG A 9 -10.87 30.36 9.72
CA ARG A 9 -10.26 30.22 11.05
C ARG A 9 -11.26 29.99 12.17
N LEU A 10 -12.51 30.42 12.01
CA LEU A 10 -13.58 30.32 13.00
C LEU A 10 -14.37 29.03 12.84
N THR A 11 -14.72 28.70 11.59
CA THR A 11 -15.60 27.55 11.28
C THR A 11 -14.83 26.32 10.81
N GLY A 12 -13.59 26.47 10.33
CA GLY A 12 -12.81 25.37 9.80
C GLY A 12 -13.31 24.84 8.45
N SER A 13 -14.27 25.52 7.80
CA SER A 13 -14.79 25.12 6.49
C SER A 13 -13.92 25.61 5.35
N ASP A 14 -13.96 24.88 4.24
CA ASP A 14 -13.26 25.25 3.02
C ASP A 14 -13.88 26.52 2.43
N ALA A 15 -13.03 27.47 2.06
CA ALA A 15 -13.41 28.78 1.58
C ALA A 15 -12.87 29.03 0.17
N PRO A 16 -13.47 29.97 -0.60
CA PRO A 16 -12.89 30.44 -1.85
C PRO A 16 -11.47 30.98 -1.67
N GLU A 17 -10.56 30.63 -2.57
CA GLU A 17 -9.15 31.00 -2.46
C GLU A 17 -8.91 32.52 -2.49
N GLN A 18 -9.82 33.28 -3.09
CA GLN A 18 -9.78 34.76 -3.13
C GLN A 18 -9.94 35.40 -1.75
N LEU A 19 -10.52 34.67 -0.78
CA LEU A 19 -10.65 35.15 0.60
C LEU A 19 -9.37 34.91 1.42
N CYS A 20 -8.46 34.07 0.93
CA CYS A 20 -7.17 33.86 1.57
C CYS A 20 -6.15 34.90 1.09
N ASP A 21 -5.34 35.39 2.02
CA ASP A 21 -4.21 36.25 1.70
C ASP A 21 -3.13 35.45 0.96
N ALA A 22 -2.79 35.88 -0.26
CA ALA A 22 -1.76 35.24 -1.08
C ALA A 22 -0.38 35.27 -0.41
N SER A 23 -0.09 36.26 0.42
CA SER A 23 1.16 36.33 1.20
C SER A 23 1.21 35.30 2.33
N SER A 24 0.03 34.85 2.81
CA SER A 24 -0.09 33.79 3.80
C SER A 24 -0.10 32.39 3.18
N LYS A 25 -0.13 32.29 1.84
CA LYS A 25 -0.15 31.01 1.13
C LYS A 25 1.15 30.25 1.38
N PRO A 26 1.09 29.01 1.89
CA PRO A 26 2.28 28.19 2.04
C PRO A 26 3.00 28.03 0.69
N GLN A 27 4.33 28.17 0.70
CA GLN A 27 5.13 27.91 -0.49
C GLN A 27 4.88 26.47 -0.96
N ALA A 28 4.62 26.31 -2.26
CA ALA A 28 4.46 25.00 -2.87
C ALA A 28 5.76 24.19 -2.67
N SER A 29 5.73 23.22 -1.77
CA SER A 29 6.82 22.30 -1.52
C SER A 29 6.45 20.92 -2.03
N VAL A 30 7.37 20.31 -2.77
CA VAL A 30 7.23 18.91 -3.18
C VAL A 30 7.76 18.05 -2.04
N VAL A 31 6.85 17.60 -1.17
CA VAL A 31 7.18 16.63 -0.14
C VAL A 31 7.09 15.23 -0.74
N ARG A 32 8.12 14.40 -0.52
CA ARG A 32 8.06 12.98 -0.89
C ARG A 32 7.17 12.28 0.13
N CYS A 33 6.09 11.67 -0.33
CA CYS A 33 5.29 10.76 0.48
C CYS A 33 5.95 9.38 0.53
N ASN A 34 5.58 8.55 1.52
CA ASN A 34 6.06 7.17 1.65
C ASN A 34 7.59 7.05 1.73
N THR A 35 8.24 8.02 2.42
CA THR A 35 9.70 8.03 2.64
C THR A 35 10.17 6.96 3.61
N HIS A 36 9.26 6.45 4.45
CA HIS A 36 9.53 5.32 5.33
C HIS A 36 9.21 4.00 4.62
N PRO A 37 9.97 2.93 4.90
CA PRO A 37 9.63 1.60 4.42
C PRO A 37 8.19 1.23 4.79
N CYS A 38 7.43 0.74 3.80
CA CYS A 38 6.10 0.22 4.08
C CYS A 38 6.19 -0.89 5.14
N PRO A 39 5.43 -0.79 6.24
CA PRO A 39 5.52 -1.76 7.32
C PRO A 39 5.03 -3.14 6.87
N PHE A 40 4.15 -3.21 5.86
CA PHE A 40 3.68 -4.45 5.27
C PHE A 40 4.23 -4.63 3.86
N LYS A 41 4.55 -5.87 3.52
CA LYS A 41 5.02 -6.27 2.19
C LYS A 41 4.31 -7.53 1.73
N TRP A 42 4.23 -7.68 0.41
CA TRP A 42 3.78 -8.90 -0.24
C TRP A 42 4.93 -9.89 -0.31
N TYR A 43 4.66 -11.11 0.15
CA TYR A 43 5.55 -12.26 0.08
C TYR A 43 4.90 -13.29 -0.83
N VAL A 44 5.61 -13.66 -1.89
CA VAL A 44 5.10 -14.55 -2.93
C VAL A 44 5.83 -15.88 -2.83
N GLY A 45 5.08 -16.94 -2.62
CA GLY A 45 5.60 -18.31 -2.59
C GLY A 45 5.77 -18.89 -3.99
N GLU A 46 6.36 -20.09 -4.03
CA GLU A 46 6.55 -20.84 -5.27
C GLU A 46 5.22 -21.29 -5.88
N TRP A 47 5.24 -21.50 -7.20
CA TRP A 47 4.12 -22.08 -7.92
C TRP A 47 3.99 -23.58 -7.64
N SER A 48 2.76 -24.04 -7.46
CA SER A 48 2.42 -25.47 -7.43
C SER A 48 2.81 -26.15 -8.74
N THR A 49 2.79 -27.48 -8.73
CA THR A 49 2.75 -28.25 -9.97
C THR A 49 1.51 -27.89 -10.79
N CYS A 50 1.60 -28.10 -12.10
CA CYS A 50 0.44 -27.95 -12.98
C CYS A 50 -0.59 -29.02 -12.65
N SER A 51 -1.87 -28.65 -12.68
CA SER A 51 -2.98 -29.59 -12.43
C SER A 51 -3.04 -30.74 -13.43
N VAL A 52 -2.41 -30.60 -14.59
CA VAL A 52 -2.33 -31.60 -15.65
C VAL A 52 -0.91 -31.67 -16.21
N THR A 53 -0.57 -32.82 -16.78
CA THR A 53 0.73 -33.06 -17.42
C THR A 53 0.77 -32.63 -18.90
N CYS A 54 -0.38 -32.42 -19.54
CA CYS A 54 -0.51 -31.91 -20.91
C CYS A 54 -1.80 -31.10 -21.11
N GLY A 55 -1.82 -30.22 -22.13
CA GLY A 55 -2.95 -29.33 -22.42
C GLY A 55 -2.97 -28.06 -21.55
N GLY A 56 -4.16 -27.49 -21.33
CA GLY A 56 -4.35 -26.28 -20.52
C GLY A 56 -4.66 -26.60 -19.05
N GLY A 57 -3.71 -26.37 -18.16
CA GLY A 57 -3.84 -26.58 -16.72
C GLY A 57 -3.79 -25.32 -15.88
N VAL A 58 -3.97 -25.48 -14.57
CA VAL A 58 -3.91 -24.39 -13.58
C VAL A 58 -2.75 -24.65 -12.62
N ARG A 59 -2.06 -23.57 -12.24
CA ARG A 59 -1.05 -23.55 -11.17
C ARG A 59 -1.48 -22.51 -10.14
N THR A 60 -1.25 -22.80 -8.88
CA THR A 60 -1.57 -21.91 -7.77
C THR A 60 -0.31 -21.54 -7.00
N ARG A 61 -0.30 -20.42 -6.30
CA ARG A 61 0.80 -20.03 -5.40
C ARG A 61 0.24 -19.23 -4.24
N ARG A 62 1.00 -19.19 -3.14
CA ARG A 62 0.63 -18.39 -1.97
C ARG A 62 1.13 -16.96 -2.10
N VAL A 63 0.31 -16.01 -1.66
CA VAL A 63 0.66 -14.58 -1.57
C VAL A 63 0.24 -14.07 -0.19
N LEU A 64 1.19 -13.59 0.59
CA LEU A 64 0.98 -13.15 1.97
C LEU A 64 1.29 -11.66 2.10
N CYS A 65 0.38 -10.89 2.71
CA CYS A 65 0.68 -9.53 3.18
C CYS A 65 1.08 -9.60 4.65
N ALA A 66 2.33 -9.29 4.97
CA ALA A 66 2.81 -9.39 6.35
C ALA A 66 3.79 -8.28 6.70
N ARG A 67 3.94 -8.04 8.01
CA ARG A 67 4.81 -6.97 8.52
C ARG A 67 6.27 -7.33 8.28
N SER A 68 7.06 -6.42 7.72
CA SER A 68 8.42 -6.67 7.26
C SER A 68 9.41 -7.12 8.34
N ALA A 69 9.12 -6.89 9.61
CA ALA A 69 9.93 -7.34 10.74
C ALA A 69 9.68 -8.80 11.16
N ASN A 70 8.60 -9.43 10.68
CA ASN A 70 8.10 -10.70 11.20
C ASN A 70 8.09 -11.83 10.15
N VAL A 71 8.76 -11.66 9.00
CA VAL A 71 8.75 -12.67 7.92
C VAL A 71 10.17 -13.02 7.50
N THR A 72 10.58 -14.24 7.84
CA THR A 72 11.73 -14.92 7.28
C THR A 72 11.33 -15.72 6.04
N ARG A 73 12.29 -16.05 5.17
CA ARG A 73 12.05 -16.89 3.97
C ARG A 73 11.50 -18.29 4.32
N ALA A 74 11.54 -18.69 5.60
CA ALA A 74 10.97 -19.93 6.09
C ALA A 74 9.45 -19.86 6.30
N ASP A 75 8.88 -18.69 6.58
CA ASP A 75 7.44 -18.51 6.83
C ASP A 75 6.59 -18.61 5.54
N THR A 76 7.24 -18.59 4.37
CA THR A 76 6.60 -18.88 3.08
C THR A 76 6.38 -20.38 2.83
N TYR A 77 6.91 -21.27 3.69
CA TYR A 77 6.77 -22.72 3.58
C TYR A 77 6.36 -23.34 4.92
N GLU A 78 5.13 -23.08 5.38
CA GLU A 78 4.51 -23.96 6.39
C GLU A 78 3.65 -25.03 5.71
N PRO A 79 3.98 -26.33 5.91
CA PRO A 79 3.09 -27.42 5.54
C PRO A 79 1.96 -27.49 6.57
N GLY A 80 0.77 -26.99 6.21
CA GLY A 80 -0.45 -27.29 6.98
C GLY A 80 -1.36 -26.13 7.37
N ASN A 81 -1.11 -24.88 6.98
CA ASN A 81 -2.08 -23.81 7.24
C ASN A 81 -2.99 -23.54 6.01
N PRO A 82 -4.28 -23.93 6.06
CA PRO A 82 -5.22 -23.82 4.92
C PRO A 82 -5.90 -22.44 4.81
N TYR A 83 -5.67 -21.52 5.74
CA TYR A 83 -6.34 -20.23 5.73
C TYR A 83 -5.38 -19.15 5.27
N PHE A 84 -5.42 -18.77 3.99
CA PHE A 84 -5.18 -17.42 3.47
C PHE A 84 -5.30 -17.50 1.94
N ILE A 85 -6.54 -17.62 1.47
CA ILE A 85 -6.93 -17.38 0.09
C ILE A 85 -7.58 -15.99 0.10
N LEU A 86 -6.93 -15.02 -0.56
CA LEU A 86 -7.66 -13.93 -1.22
C LEU A 86 -7.82 -14.34 -2.68
#